data_AF-A0A0C4FCM7-F1
#
_entry.id   AF-A0A0C4FCM7-F1
#
_cell.length_a   1.000
_cell.length_b   1.000
_cell.length_c   1.000
_cell.angle_alpha   90.00
_cell.angle_beta   90.00
_cell.angle_gamma   90.00
#
_symmetry.space_group_name_H-M   'P 1'
#
loop_
_entity.id
_entity.type
_entity.pdbx_description
1 polymer ?
#
loop_
_entity_poly.entity_id
_entity_poly.type
_entity_poly.pdbx_seq_one_letter_code
_entity_poly.pdbx_strand_id
1 'polypeptide(L)'
;MQDNSAFTPTQLKWLQDSQKVVDSEMQRTVDKSPGDADHQTVNQNLAYRFQGKLLADAFDRKIPRWAVPNVTATWNAIRTRQGLGKSLPTSLAL
;
A
#
# COMPACT_ATOMS: atom_id res chain seq x y z
N MET A 1 9.24 -16.20 -15.39
CA MET A 1 10.41 -15.53 -15.98
C MET A 1 10.39 -14.11 -15.46
N GLN A 2 11.35 -13.70 -14.62
CA GLN A 2 11.45 -12.31 -14.16
C GLN A 2 11.98 -11.49 -15.32
N ASP A 3 11.19 -10.52 -15.79
CA ASP A 3 11.66 -9.54 -16.74
C ASP A 3 12.59 -8.57 -15.99
N ASN A 4 13.90 -8.72 -16.18
CA ASN A 4 14.95 -7.88 -15.58
C ASN A 4 15.18 -6.59 -16.37
N SER A 5 14.21 -6.14 -17.16
CA SER A 5 14.27 -4.84 -17.82
C SER A 5 14.26 -3.72 -16.78
N ALA A 6 15.20 -2.78 -16.91
CA ALA A 6 15.27 -1.63 -16.04
C ALA A 6 14.00 -0.78 -16.22
N PHE A 7 13.37 -0.38 -15.10
CA PHE A 7 12.25 0.54 -15.12
C PHE A 7 12.61 1.83 -15.87
N THR A 8 11.71 2.29 -16.73
CA THR A 8 11.86 3.61 -17.35
C THR A 8 11.85 4.70 -16.28
N PRO A 9 12.44 5.88 -16.52
CA PRO A 9 12.40 7.00 -15.57
C PRO A 9 10.98 7.37 -15.13
N THR A 10 10.00 7.29 -16.04
CA THR A 10 8.59 7.57 -15.73
C THR A 10 7.97 6.50 -14.82
N GLN A 11 8.30 5.22 -15.02
CA GLN A 11 7.86 4.15 -14.13
C GLN A 11 8.50 4.26 -12.74
N LEU A 12 9.80 4.54 -12.66
CA LEU A 12 10.51 4.79 -11.41
C LEU A 12 9.90 5.95 -10.63
N LYS A 13 9.65 7.08 -11.32
CA LYS A 13 9.01 8.25 -10.72
C LYS A 13 7.63 7.90 -10.17
N TRP A 14 6.82 7.18 -10.94
CA TRP A 14 5.50 6.76 -10.48
C TRP A 14 5.57 5.84 -9.25
N LEU A 15 6.52 4.89 -9.22
CA LEU A 15 6.72 4.01 -8.06
C LEU A 15 7.08 4.81 -6.81
N GLN A 16 8.01 5.76 -6.92
CA GLN A 16 8.44 6.62 -5.81
C GLN A 16 7.29 7.51 -5.31
N ASP A 17 6.56 8.13 -6.23
CA ASP A 17 5.44 9.00 -5.87
C ASP A 17 4.29 8.18 -5.26
N SER A 18 4.01 7.00 -5.80
CA SER A 18 3.00 6.08 -5.24
C SER A 18 3.36 5.63 -3.83
N GLN A 19 4.63 5.30 -3.57
CA GLN A 19 5.09 4.94 -2.23
C GLN A 19 4.85 6.08 -1.23
N LYS A 20 5.19 7.34 -1.60
CA LYS A 20 4.94 8.51 -0.74
C LYS A 20 3.46 8.70 -0.42
N VAL A 21 2.58 8.51 -1.40
CA VAL A 21 1.13 8.60 -1.20
C VAL A 21 0.65 7.49 -0.26
N VAL A 22 1.10 6.25 -0.46
CA VAL A 22 0.77 5.13 0.43
C VAL A 22 1.24 5.43 1.85
N ASP A 23 2.48 5.87 2.04
CA ASP A 23 3.01 6.19 3.37
C ASP A 23 2.18 7.29 4.05
N SER A 24 1.85 8.36 3.33
CA SER A 24 1.07 9.48 3.87
C SER A 24 -0.37 9.09 4.23
N GLU A 25 -1.07 8.37 3.35
CA GLU A 25 -2.46 7.98 3.59
C GLU A 25 -2.57 6.93 4.70
N MET A 26 -1.65 5.96 4.75
CA MET A 26 -1.64 4.97 5.82
C MET A 26 -1.30 5.63 7.16
N GLN A 27 -0.35 6.57 7.20
CA GLN A 27 -0.03 7.34 8.40
C GLN A 27 -1.26 8.12 8.90
N ARG A 28 -1.88 8.90 8.01
CA ARG A 28 -3.08 9.68 8.29
C ARG A 28 -4.22 8.83 8.84
N THR A 29 -4.38 7.63 8.30
CA THR A 29 -5.49 6.76 8.72
C THR A 29 -5.22 6.13 10.09
N VAL A 30 -3.98 5.75 10.38
CA VAL A 30 -3.60 5.26 11.72
C VAL A 30 -3.74 6.39 12.75
N ASP A 31 -3.29 7.62 12.44
CA ASP A 31 -3.36 8.75 13.36
C ASP A 31 -4.80 9.17 13.69
N LYS A 32 -5.73 9.05 12.73
CA LYS A 32 -7.15 9.39 12.93
C LYS A 32 -7.93 8.37 13.73
N SER A 33 -7.50 7.11 13.75
CA SER A 33 -8.24 6.02 14.39
C SER A 33 -7.28 5.05 15.09
N PRO A 34 -6.60 5.51 16.17
CA PRO A 34 -5.67 4.68 16.91
C PRO A 34 -6.45 3.63 17.71
N GLY A 35 -6.70 2.47 17.10
CA GLY A 35 -7.22 1.29 17.80
C GLY A 35 -8.74 1.20 17.96
N ASP A 36 -9.52 1.98 17.23
CA ASP A 36 -10.99 1.84 17.23
C ASP A 36 -11.43 0.68 16.32
N ALA A 37 -12.09 -0.31 16.91
CA ALA A 37 -12.49 -1.56 16.23
C ALA A 37 -13.52 -1.32 15.12
N ASP A 38 -14.42 -0.35 15.31
CA ASP A 38 -15.46 -0.01 14.31
C ASP A 38 -14.83 0.64 13.07
N HIS A 39 -13.82 1.49 13.29
CA HIS A 39 -13.05 2.13 12.21
C HIS A 39 -12.09 1.16 11.53
N GLN A 40 -11.68 0.08 12.21
CA GLN A 40 -10.76 -0.89 11.65
C GLN A 40 -11.33 -1.55 10.39
N THR A 41 -12.57 -2.03 10.42
CA THR A 41 -13.20 -2.68 9.24
C THR A 41 -13.31 -1.72 8.05
N VAL A 42 -13.68 -0.47 8.29
CA VAL A 42 -13.77 0.57 7.23
C VAL A 42 -12.39 0.85 6.65
N ASN A 43 -11.38 1.04 7.50
CA ASN A 43 -10.01 1.31 7.09
C ASN A 43 -9.40 0.14 6.32
N GLN A 44 -9.71 -1.11 6.69
CA GLN A 44 -9.33 -2.29 5.94
C GLN A 44 -9.93 -2.28 4.53
N ASN A 45 -11.23 -2.00 4.40
CA ASN A 45 -11.89 -1.91 3.09
C ASN A 45 -11.30 -0.79 2.21
N LEU A 46 -10.94 0.34 2.81
CA LEU A 46 -10.27 1.44 2.10
C LEU A 46 -8.87 1.03 1.63
N ALA A 47 -8.09 0.33 2.46
CA ALA A 47 -6.78 -0.19 2.08
C ALA A 47 -6.87 -1.17 0.91
N TYR A 48 -7.86 -2.08 0.89
CA TYR A 48 -8.09 -2.98 -0.24
C TYR A 48 -8.42 -2.26 -1.53
N ARG A 49 -9.34 -1.27 -1.46
CA ARG A 49 -9.70 -0.46 -2.64
C ARG A 49 -8.50 0.34 -3.15
N PHE A 50 -7.68 0.87 -2.25
CA PHE A 50 -6.48 1.60 -2.62
C PHE A 50 -5.45 0.69 -3.29
N GLN A 51 -5.21 -0.51 -2.73
CA GLN A 51 -4.35 -1.52 -3.36
C GLN A 51 -4.84 -1.88 -4.76
N GLY A 52 -6.15 -2.10 -4.93
CA GLY A 52 -6.76 -2.41 -6.22
C GLY A 52 -6.55 -1.31 -7.26
N LYS A 53 -6.70 -0.04 -6.87
CA LYS A 53 -6.43 1.10 -7.75
C LYS A 53 -4.95 1.17 -8.16
N LEU A 54 -4.02 1.01 -7.23
CA LEU A 54 -2.59 1.00 -7.54
C LEU A 54 -2.21 -0.11 -8.50
N LEU A 55 -2.82 -1.28 -8.38
CA LEU A 55 -2.59 -2.40 -9.29
C LEU A 55 -3.13 -2.12 -10.70
N ALA A 56 -4.30 -1.49 -10.81
CA ALA A 56 -4.85 -1.06 -12.11
C ALA A 56 -3.96 0.01 -12.77
N ASP A 57 -3.56 1.04 -12.02
CA ASP A 57 -2.66 2.10 -12.51
C ASP A 57 -1.29 1.52 -12.93
N ALA A 58 -0.78 0.53 -12.20
CA ALA A 58 0.46 -0.17 -12.54
C ALA A 58 0.33 -1.00 -13.83
N PHE A 59 -0.81 -1.67 -14.03
CA PHE A 59 -1.10 -2.44 -15.24
C PHE A 59 -1.08 -1.57 -16.49
N ASP A 60 -1.70 -0.39 -16.44
CA ASP A 60 -1.69 0.58 -17.55
C ASP A 60 -0.27 1.06 -17.87
N ARG A 61 0.59 1.15 -16.85
CA ARG A 61 1.99 1.58 -16.97
C ARG A 61 2.97 0.45 -17.28
N LYS A 62 2.48 -0.78 -17.46
CA LYS A 62 3.29 -1.99 -17.66
C LYS A 62 4.31 -2.21 -16.54
N ILE A 63 3.94 -1.82 -15.32
CA ILE A 63 4.73 -2.09 -14.11
C ILE A 63 4.31 -3.47 -13.60
N PRO A 64 5.26 -4.39 -13.35
CA PRO A 64 4.94 -5.70 -12.85
C PRO A 64 4.43 -5.59 -11.41
N ARG A 65 3.47 -6.46 -11.09
CA ARG A 65 2.77 -6.45 -9.80
C ARG A 65 3.70 -6.47 -8.59
N TRP A 66 4.82 -7.18 -8.67
CA TRP A 66 5.79 -7.30 -7.57
C TRP A 66 6.45 -5.97 -7.19
N ALA A 67 6.46 -4.99 -8.08
CA ALA A 67 7.03 -3.67 -7.83
C ALA A 67 6.01 -2.68 -7.23
N VAL A 68 4.72 -3.00 -7.26
CA VAL A 68 3.66 -2.11 -6.79
C VAL A 68 3.73 -2.01 -5.25
N PRO A 69 3.68 -0.79 -4.68
CA PRO A 69 3.63 -0.61 -3.23
C PRO A 69 2.52 -1.45 -2.57
N ASN A 70 2.86 -2.03 -1.42
CA ASN A 70 1.94 -2.86 -0.64
C ASN A 70 1.29 -2.03 0.47
N VAL A 71 0.06 -1.61 0.24
CA VAL A 71 -0.73 -0.74 1.13
C VAL A 71 -0.89 -1.38 2.52
N THR A 72 -1.22 -2.66 2.55
CA THR A 72 -1.43 -3.41 3.79
C THR A 72 -0.14 -3.59 4.59
N ALA A 73 0.99 -3.80 3.91
CA ALA A 73 2.30 -3.88 4.56
C ALA A 73 2.67 -2.55 5.21
N THR A 74 2.50 -1.43 4.49
CA THR A 74 2.77 -0.10 5.03
C THR A 74 1.90 0.20 6.24
N TRP A 75 0.59 -0.05 6.13
CA TRP A 75 -0.34 0.10 7.26
C TRP A 75 0.12 -0.66 8.52
N ASN A 76 0.42 -1.95 8.37
CA ASN A 76 0.86 -2.79 9.48
C ASN A 76 2.20 -2.32 10.07
N ALA A 77 3.14 -1.87 9.23
CA ALA A 77 4.41 -1.34 9.68
C ALA A 77 4.21 -0.07 10.53
N ILE A 78 3.34 0.85 10.10
CA ILE A 78 3.02 2.08 10.84
C ILE A 78 2.36 1.76 12.18
N ARG A 79 1.33 0.90 12.19
CA ARG A 79 0.69 0.48 13.44
C ARG A 79 1.66 -0.18 14.40
N THR A 80 2.58 -1.00 13.91
CA THR A 80 3.60 -1.65 14.74
C THR A 80 4.53 -0.61 15.37
N ARG A 81 4.97 0.40 14.60
CA ARG A 81 5.80 1.51 15.12
C ARG A 81 5.10 2.33 16.20
N GLN A 82 3.77 2.44 16.14
CA GLN A 82 2.95 3.15 17.12
C GLN A 82 2.46 2.26 18.29
N GLY A 83 2.86 0.99 18.36
CA GLY A 83 2.47 0.08 19.46
C GLY A 83 1.05 -0.51 19.33
N LEU A 84 0.38 -0.37 18.19
CA LEU A 84 -1.01 -0.81 17.95
C LEU A 84 -1.11 -2.25 17.38
N GLY A 85 0.03 -2.93 17.19
CA GLY A 85 0.11 -4.26 16.62
C GLY A 85 -0.32 -4.38 15.14
N LYS A 86 -0.20 -5.58 14.57
CA LYS A 86 -0.67 -5.88 13.21
C LYS A 86 -2.18 -6.08 13.19
N SER A 87 -2.82 -5.66 12.10
CA SER A 87 -4.28 -5.75 11.96
C SER A 87 -4.77 -6.42 10.68
N LEU A 88 -3.86 -6.70 9.74
CA LEU A 88 -4.20 -7.23 8.43
C LEU A 88 -3.17 -8.28 7.95
N PRO A 89 -3.57 -9.30 7.17
CA PRO A 89 -2.62 -10.18 6.51
C PRO A 89 -1.89 -9.44 5.39
N THR A 90 -0.56 -9.53 5.34
CA THR A 90 0.26 -8.91 4.28
C THR A 90 0.14 -9.59 2.92
N SER A 91 -0.47 -10.78 2.86
CA SER A 91 -0.54 -11.65 1.68
C SER A 91 -1.58 -11.25 0.63
N LEU A 92 -2.44 -10.26 0.90
CA LEU A 92 -3.48 -9.84 -0.07
C LEU A 92 -2.94 -9.03 -1.26
N ALA A 93 -1.62 -8.89 -1.37
CA ALA A 93 -0.95 -8.41 -2.56
C ALA A 93 -0.85 -9.45 -3.70
N LEU A 94 -1.55 -10.61 -3.63
CA LEU A 94 -1.58 -11.67 -4.66
C LEU A 94 -2.16 -11.24 -6.00
#